data_AF-A0A4R0ILT6-F1
#
_entry.id   AF-A0A4R0ILT6-F1
#
_cell.length_a   1.000
_cell.length_b   1.000
_cell.length_c   1.000
_cell.angle_alpha   90.00
_cell.angle_beta   90.00
_cell.angle_gamma   90.00
#
_symmetry.space_group_name_H-M   'P 1'
#
loop_
_entity.id
_entity.type
_entity.pdbx_description
1 polymer ?
#
loop_
_entity_poly.entity_id
_entity_poly.type
_entity_poly.pdbx_seq_one_letter_code
_entity_poly.pdbx_strand_id
1 'polypeptide(L)'
;MLRDLLEAEADVARERLGDRVTNISVGANNVEVHFIAHGVERRMRLTGADYDRRPLSLSFVDETGNPLPAEGWPPITTGGHHPVLGTPWTCLRGTLEYHLYAGHTAAADSWDASRADLRVPDVIEHVLQRCTA
;
A
#
# COMPACT_ATOMS: atom_id res chain seq x y z
N MET A 1 16.83 -3.52 -10.20
CA MET A 1 16.95 -2.61 -9.03
C MET A 1 15.54 -2.38 -8.47
N LEU A 2 15.34 -2.04 -7.19
CA LEU A 2 13.97 -1.90 -6.62
C LEU A 2 13.10 -0.96 -7.46
N ARG A 3 13.65 0.18 -7.87
CA ARG A 3 12.96 1.15 -8.72
C ARG A 3 12.43 0.53 -10.01
N ASP A 4 13.25 -0.24 -10.73
CA ASP A 4 12.83 -0.88 -11.99
C ASP A 4 11.65 -1.84 -11.78
N LEU A 5 11.66 -2.58 -10.65
CA LEU A 5 10.54 -3.42 -10.26
C LEU A 5 9.29 -2.57 -10.02
N LEU A 6 9.40 -1.47 -9.27
CA LEU A 6 8.27 -0.58 -9.00
C LEU A 6 7.75 0.10 -10.27
N GLU A 7 8.61 0.44 -11.23
CA GLU A 7 8.22 0.98 -12.54
C GLU A 7 7.42 -0.07 -13.34
N ALA A 8 7.91 -1.30 -13.45
CA ALA A 8 7.20 -2.37 -14.14
C ALA A 8 5.84 -2.70 -13.48
N GLU A 9 5.80 -2.73 -12.14
CA GLU A 9 4.57 -2.95 -11.40
C GLU A 9 3.58 -1.78 -11.54
N ALA A 10 4.07 -0.54 -11.58
CA ALA A 10 3.25 0.64 -11.82
C ALA A 10 2.65 0.64 -13.24
N ASP A 11 3.37 0.18 -14.25
CA ASP A 11 2.83 0.05 -15.61
C ASP A 11 1.66 -0.93 -15.66
N VAL A 12 1.80 -2.10 -15.02
CA VAL A 12 0.68 -3.05 -14.90
C VAL A 12 -0.48 -2.47 -14.09
N ALA A 13 -0.20 -1.72 -13.02
CA ALA A 13 -1.24 -1.06 -12.24
C ALA A 13 -2.01 -0.03 -13.08
N ARG A 14 -1.33 0.77 -13.91
CA ARG A 14 -1.98 1.74 -14.80
C ARG A 14 -2.90 1.05 -15.81
N GLU A 15 -2.44 -0.02 -16.44
CA GLU A 15 -3.24 -0.78 -17.41
C GLU A 15 -4.46 -1.44 -16.74
N ARG A 16 -4.25 -2.09 -15.59
CA ARG A 16 -5.30 -2.85 -14.89
C ARG A 16 -6.34 -1.96 -14.22
N LEU A 17 -5.93 -0.85 -13.61
CA LEU A 17 -6.81 -0.03 -12.79
C LEU A 17 -7.51 1.06 -13.60
N GLY A 18 -6.91 1.51 -14.72
CA GLY A 18 -7.47 2.52 -15.61
C GLY A 18 -7.99 3.73 -14.85
N ASP A 19 -9.24 4.12 -15.12
CA ASP A 19 -9.87 5.31 -14.56
C ASP A 19 -10.17 5.24 -13.05
N ARG A 20 -9.89 4.12 -12.38
CA ARG A 20 -10.01 4.01 -10.91
C ARG A 20 -8.91 4.78 -10.17
N VAL A 21 -7.83 5.13 -10.86
CA VAL A 21 -6.74 5.95 -10.34
C VAL A 21 -6.61 7.21 -11.20
N THR A 22 -6.30 8.33 -10.58
CA THR A 22 -6.06 9.61 -11.27
C THR A 22 -4.59 9.73 -11.67
N ASN A 23 -3.68 9.13 -10.89
CA ASN A 23 -2.26 9.11 -11.17
C ASN A 23 -1.55 7.94 -10.47
N ILE A 24 -0.46 7.45 -11.06
CA ILE A 24 0.51 6.56 -10.41
C ILE A 24 1.91 7.09 -10.73
N SER A 25 2.69 7.39 -9.70
CA SER A 25 4.07 7.87 -9.83
C SER A 25 5.04 6.98 -9.05
N VAL A 26 6.26 6.86 -9.57
CA VAL A 26 7.31 6.01 -9.00
C VAL A 26 8.47 6.86 -8.54
N GLY A 27 8.79 6.77 -7.25
CA GLY A 27 9.96 7.37 -6.64
C GLY A 27 11.16 6.42 -6.62
N ALA A 28 12.22 6.80 -5.90
CA ALA A 28 13.41 5.95 -5.76
C ALA A 28 13.10 4.62 -5.05
N ASN A 29 12.13 4.63 -4.14
CA ASN A 29 11.87 3.54 -3.20
C ASN A 29 10.37 3.45 -2.82
N ASN A 30 9.51 4.07 -3.62
CA ASN A 30 8.07 4.13 -3.35
C ASN A 30 7.26 4.22 -4.64
N VAL A 31 5.99 3.86 -4.52
CA VAL A 31 4.94 4.13 -5.51
C VAL A 31 3.88 4.98 -4.82
N GLU A 32 3.53 6.11 -5.42
CA GLU A 32 2.43 6.96 -4.96
C GLU A 32 1.27 6.88 -5.95
N VAL A 33 0.08 6.61 -5.42
CA VAL A 33 -1.15 6.42 -6.18
C VAL A 33 -2.16 7.44 -5.74
N HIS A 34 -2.72 8.15 -6.71
CA HIS A 34 -3.77 9.15 -6.52
C HIS A 34 -5.09 8.58 -7.04
N PHE A 35 -6.18 8.85 -6.32
CA PHE A 35 -7.52 8.37 -6.66
C PHE A 35 -8.59 9.17 -5.92
N ILE A 36 -9.82 9.13 -6.43
CA ILE A 36 -10.97 9.73 -5.77
C ILE A 36 -11.65 8.68 -4.87
N ALA A 37 -11.85 9.02 -3.60
CA ALA A 37 -12.68 8.24 -2.67
C ALA A 37 -13.69 9.16 -2.00
N HIS A 38 -14.97 8.82 -2.11
CA HIS A 38 -16.09 9.62 -1.58
C HIS A 38 -16.03 11.10 -1.98
N GLY A 39 -15.67 11.40 -3.23
CA GLY A 39 -15.56 12.76 -3.76
C GLY A 39 -14.33 13.55 -3.30
N VAL A 40 -13.40 12.92 -2.59
CA VAL A 40 -12.15 13.54 -2.10
C VAL A 40 -10.96 12.88 -2.80
N GLU A 41 -10.03 13.69 -3.31
CA GLU A 41 -8.74 13.19 -3.81
C GLU A 41 -7.90 12.63 -2.66
N ARG A 42 -7.45 11.39 -2.82
CA ARG A 42 -6.63 10.67 -1.86
C ARG A 42 -5.29 10.34 -2.49
N ARG A 43 -4.24 10.40 -1.67
CA ARG A 43 -2.89 9.98 -2.05
C ARG A 43 -2.47 8.87 -1.11
N MET A 44 -2.22 7.70 -1.65
CA MET A 44 -1.57 6.62 -0.91
C MET A 44 -0.15 6.40 -1.42
N ARG A 45 0.72 5.96 -0.53
CA ARG A 45 2.11 5.66 -0.84
C ARG A 45 2.48 4.29 -0.29
N LEU A 46 3.05 3.46 -1.16
CA LEU A 46 3.71 2.20 -0.82
C LEU A 46 5.21 2.45 -0.82
N THR A 47 5.87 2.32 0.34
CA THR A 47 7.31 2.64 0.51
C THR A 47 8.09 1.44 1.01
N GLY A 48 9.28 1.19 0.46
CA GLY A 48 10.16 0.12 0.94
C GLY A 48 11.60 0.30 0.47
N ALA A 49 12.52 -0.49 1.00
CA ALA A 49 13.94 -0.41 0.64
C ALA A 49 14.48 -1.69 0.00
N ASP A 50 13.88 -2.84 0.32
CA ASP A 50 14.34 -4.16 -0.12
C ASP A 50 13.12 -5.09 -0.24
N TYR A 51 12.46 -5.04 -1.39
CA TYR A 51 11.22 -5.78 -1.65
C TYR A 51 11.44 -7.30 -1.66
N ASP A 52 12.65 -7.76 -1.98
CA ASP A 52 12.98 -9.18 -1.93
C ASP A 52 12.99 -9.72 -0.50
N ARG A 53 13.26 -8.86 0.50
CA ARG A 53 13.31 -9.26 1.91
C ARG A 53 12.09 -8.87 2.71
N ARG A 54 11.45 -7.74 2.40
CA ARG A 54 10.30 -7.22 3.16
C ARG A 54 9.29 -6.52 2.26
N PRO A 55 7.99 -6.52 2.63
CA PRO A 55 6.96 -5.85 1.84
C PRO A 55 7.10 -4.33 1.89
N LEU A 56 6.34 -3.64 1.04
CA LEU A 56 6.19 -2.19 1.10
C LEU A 56 5.26 -1.81 2.26
N SER A 57 5.55 -0.71 2.94
CA SER A 57 4.71 -0.09 3.96
C SER A 57 3.66 0.82 3.32
N LEU A 58 2.42 0.72 3.78
CA LEU A 58 1.30 1.53 3.30
C LEU A 58 1.11 2.78 4.17
N SER A 59 0.98 3.94 3.52
CA SER A 59 0.58 5.19 4.17
C SER A 59 -0.36 5.99 3.27
N PHE A 60 -1.23 6.80 3.86
CA PHE A 60 -1.84 7.93 3.16
C PHE A 60 -1.01 9.18 3.41
N VAL A 61 -0.88 10.03 2.40
CA VAL A 61 -0.04 11.23 2.47
C VAL A 61 -0.83 12.48 2.10
N ASP A 62 -0.40 13.62 2.63
CA ASP A 62 -0.92 14.94 2.25
C ASP A 62 -0.33 15.43 0.92
N GLU A 63 -0.66 16.67 0.54
CA GLU A 63 -0.23 17.23 -0.74
C GLU A 63 1.28 17.47 -0.83
N THR A 64 1.94 17.60 0.32
CA THR A 64 3.39 17.79 0.46
C THR A 64 4.12 16.45 0.58
N GLY A 65 3.40 15.34 0.61
CA GLY A 65 3.94 13.99 0.71
C GLY A 65 4.23 13.55 2.14
N ASN A 66 3.73 14.25 3.17
CA ASN A 66 3.86 13.84 4.55
C ASN A 66 2.77 12.81 4.91
N PRO A 67 3.10 11.76 5.69
CA PRO A 67 2.10 10.79 6.13
C PRO A 67 0.98 11.44 6.97
N LEU A 68 -0.26 11.09 6.66
CA LEU A 68 -1.44 11.49 7.42
C LEU A 68 -1.57 10.65 8.71
N PRO A 69 -2.06 11.25 9.81
CA PRO A 69 -2.46 10.51 10.99
C PRO A 69 -3.70 9.65 10.70
N ALA A 70 -4.05 8.73 11.59
CA ALA A 70 -5.10 7.73 11.37
C ALA A 70 -6.47 8.36 11.05
N GLU A 71 -6.77 9.52 11.64
CA GLU A 71 -8.01 10.28 11.44
C GLU A 71 -8.11 10.89 10.03
N GLY A 72 -6.98 11.07 9.36
CA GLY A 72 -6.90 11.59 7.99
C GLY A 72 -7.05 10.53 6.91
N TRP A 73 -6.95 9.24 7.26
CA TRP A 73 -7.14 8.15 6.30
C TRP A 73 -8.59 8.14 5.80
N PRO A 74 -8.84 7.69 4.56
CA PRO A 74 -10.20 7.39 4.14
C PRO A 74 -10.83 6.38 5.13
N PRO A 75 -12.17 6.29 5.20
CA PRO A 75 -12.89 5.34 6.06
C PRO A 75 -12.72 3.90 5.55
N ILE A 76 -11.48 3.44 5.55
CA ILE A 76 -11.09 2.05 5.46
C ILE A 76 -11.12 1.53 6.88
N THR A 77 -11.19 0.21 7.06
CA THR A 77 -10.97 -0.43 8.36
C THR A 77 -9.53 -0.15 8.84
N THR A 78 -9.29 1.03 9.40
CA THR A 78 -8.05 1.35 10.11
C THR A 78 -8.11 0.59 11.42
N GLY A 79 -7.08 -0.21 11.69
CA GLY A 79 -6.97 -0.97 12.94
C GLY A 79 -6.52 -0.10 14.12
N GLY A 80 -6.61 1.24 13.99
CA GLY A 80 -5.90 2.20 14.83
C GLY A 80 -4.41 2.26 14.47
N HIS A 81 -3.56 2.33 15.49
CA HIS A 81 -2.10 2.33 15.33
C HIS A 81 -1.56 0.89 15.39
N HIS A 82 -0.60 0.56 14.53
CA HIS A 82 0.05 -0.75 14.53
C HIS A 82 0.79 -0.96 15.86
N PRO A 83 0.59 -2.09 16.57
CA PRO A 83 1.13 -2.28 17.92
C PRO A 83 2.67 -2.31 17.99
N VAL A 84 3.34 -2.60 16.87
CA VAL A 84 4.81 -2.62 16.78
C VAL A 84 5.39 -1.35 16.16
N LEU A 85 4.68 -0.77 15.19
CA LEU A 85 5.24 0.33 14.38
C LEU A 85 4.79 1.69 14.90
N GLY A 86 3.71 1.74 15.67
CA GLY A 86 3.13 2.98 16.19
C GLY A 86 2.52 3.89 15.11
N THR A 87 2.46 3.44 13.86
CA THR A 87 1.90 4.18 12.72
C THR A 87 0.47 3.73 12.41
N PRO A 88 -0.35 4.58 11.77
CA PRO A 88 -1.64 4.14 11.23
C PRO A 88 -1.47 2.93 10.31
N TRP A 89 -2.41 1.98 10.39
CA TRP A 89 -2.38 0.79 9.55
C TRP A 89 -3.77 0.23 9.25
N THR A 90 -3.82 -0.65 8.26
CA THR A 90 -4.95 -1.55 8.01
C THR A 90 -4.41 -2.96 7.84
N CYS A 91 -5.19 -3.96 8.22
CA CYS A 91 -4.85 -5.36 8.04
C CYS A 91 -4.97 -5.73 6.55
N LEU A 92 -3.88 -5.60 5.79
CA LEU A 92 -3.82 -5.88 4.36
C LEU A 92 -2.59 -6.72 4.00
N ARG A 93 -2.82 -8.00 3.65
CA ARG A 93 -1.74 -8.90 3.20
C ARG A 93 -0.97 -8.27 2.04
N GLY A 94 0.36 -8.36 2.08
CA GLY A 94 1.25 -7.70 1.12
C GLY A 94 1.83 -6.37 1.59
N THR A 95 1.37 -5.82 2.73
CA THR A 95 2.00 -4.65 3.33
C THR A 95 2.88 -5.02 4.52
N LEU A 96 3.89 -4.18 4.80
CA LEU A 96 4.81 -4.37 5.91
C LEU A 96 4.08 -4.52 7.24
N GLU A 97 3.06 -3.70 7.47
CA GLU A 97 2.27 -3.69 8.69
C GLU A 97 1.57 -5.03 8.92
N TYR A 98 1.00 -5.62 7.87
CA TYR A 98 0.39 -6.95 7.97
C TYR A 98 1.39 -8.01 8.41
N HIS A 99 2.57 -8.06 7.78
CA HIS A 99 3.56 -9.11 8.04
C HIS A 99 4.34 -8.91 9.36
N LEU A 100 4.27 -7.72 9.98
CA LEU A 100 4.85 -7.46 11.30
C LEU A 100 3.85 -7.61 12.44
N TYR A 101 2.56 -7.78 12.15
CA TYR A 101 1.55 -7.99 13.17
C TYR A 101 1.63 -9.42 13.74
N ALA A 102 1.83 -9.54 15.05
CA ALA A 102 2.01 -10.82 15.73
C ALA A 102 0.80 -11.77 15.65
N GLY A 103 -0.36 -11.31 15.18
CA GLY A 103 -1.51 -12.18 14.90
C GLY A 103 -1.40 -12.97 13.59
N HIS A 104 -0.49 -12.62 12.69
CA HIS A 104 -0.29 -13.29 11.39
C HIS A 104 0.96 -14.17 11.43
N THR A 105 0.86 -15.32 12.12
CA THR A 105 1.99 -16.21 12.39
C THR A 105 2.03 -17.45 11.51
N ALA A 106 1.02 -17.67 10.66
CA ALA A 106 0.99 -18.82 9.78
C ALA A 106 2.11 -18.73 8.74
N ALA A 107 2.74 -19.85 8.40
CA ALA A 107 3.78 -19.88 7.37
C ALA A 107 3.28 -19.39 5.99
N ALA A 108 1.99 -19.60 5.70
CA ALA A 108 1.31 -19.07 4.51
C ALA A 108 1.24 -17.53 4.48
N ASP A 109 1.30 -16.89 5.64
CA ASP A 109 1.32 -15.43 5.79
C ASP A 109 2.74 -14.86 5.80
N SER A 110 3.76 -15.69 5.55
CA SER A 110 5.14 -15.20 5.41
C SER A 110 5.28 -14.30 4.19
N TRP A 111 6.23 -13.35 4.24
CA TRP A 111 6.52 -12.50 3.09
C TRP A 111 7.03 -13.29 1.90
N ASP A 112 7.87 -14.32 2.12
CA ASP A 112 8.37 -15.16 1.04
C ASP A 112 7.26 -15.94 0.32
N ALA A 113 6.28 -16.45 1.06
CA ALA A 113 5.11 -17.07 0.44
C ALA A 113 4.27 -16.04 -0.32
N SER A 114 4.06 -14.86 0.28
CA SER A 114 3.18 -13.82 -0.28
C SER A 114 3.75 -13.10 -1.49
N ARG A 115 5.07 -12.91 -1.59
CA ARG A 115 5.68 -12.25 -2.75
C ARG A 115 5.76 -13.14 -3.99
N ALA A 116 5.44 -14.43 -3.85
CA ALA A 116 5.39 -15.37 -4.96
C ALA A 116 4.05 -15.30 -5.73
N ASP A 117 2.96 -14.91 -5.05
CA ASP A 117 1.59 -14.87 -5.59
C ASP A 117 0.96 -13.46 -5.62
N LEU A 118 1.47 -12.53 -4.80
CA LEU A 118 0.92 -11.17 -4.69
C LEU A 118 1.78 -10.12 -5.37
N ARG A 119 1.16 -9.26 -6.16
CA ARG A 119 1.81 -8.14 -6.84
C ARG A 119 1.42 -6.79 -6.24
N VAL A 120 2.20 -5.75 -6.55
CA VAL A 120 1.90 -4.39 -6.09
C VAL A 120 0.52 -3.89 -6.59
N PRO A 121 0.11 -4.13 -7.86
CA PRO A 121 -1.24 -3.83 -8.32
C PRO A 121 -2.35 -4.48 -7.50
N ASP A 122 -2.15 -5.69 -6.95
CA ASP A 122 -3.16 -6.35 -6.12
C ASP A 122 -3.34 -5.63 -4.78
N VAL A 123 -2.23 -5.17 -4.18
CA VAL A 123 -2.27 -4.35 -2.96
C VAL A 123 -3.00 -3.03 -3.23
N ILE A 124 -2.66 -2.36 -4.33
CA ILE A 124 -3.31 -1.11 -4.76
C ILE A 124 -4.81 -1.32 -4.94
N GLU A 125 -5.20 -2.36 -5.69
CA GLU A 125 -6.60 -2.67 -5.96
C GLU A 125 -7.40 -2.91 -4.68
N HIS A 126 -6.86 -3.68 -3.73
CA HIS A 126 -7.53 -3.93 -2.46
C HIS A 126 -7.68 -2.66 -1.62
N VAL A 127 -6.70 -1.76 -1.62
CA VAL A 127 -6.86 -0.46 -0.95
C VAL A 127 -7.98 0.33 -1.60
N LEU A 128 -8.00 0.43 -2.94
CA LEU A 128 -9.05 1.13 -3.67
C LEU A 128 -10.44 0.56 -3.32
N GLN A 129 -10.60 -0.76 -3.38
CA GLN A 129 -11.86 -1.43 -3.02
C GLN A 129 -12.33 -1.08 -1.61
N ARG A 130 -11.43 -1.06 -0.62
CA ARG A 130 -11.77 -0.69 0.76
C ARG A 130 -12.07 0.80 0.95
N CYS A 131 -11.51 1.67 0.10
CA CYS A 131 -11.74 3.11 0.18
C CYS A 131 -13.00 3.57 -0.55
N THR A 132 -13.52 2.76 -1.48
CA THR A 132 -14.65 3.15 -2.34
C THR A 132 -15.91 2.33 -2.09
N ALA A 133 -15.84 1.27 -1.28
CA ALA A 133 -17.00 0.50 -0.81
C ALA A 133 -17.88 1.34 0.12
#